data_AF-A0A1D2U103-F1
#
_entry.id   AF-A0A1D2U103-F1
#
_cell.length_a   1.000
_cell.length_b   1.000
_cell.length_c   1.000
_cell.angle_alpha   90.00
_cell.angle_beta   90.00
_cell.angle_gamma   90.00
#
_symmetry.space_group_name_H-M   'P 1'
#
loop_
_entity.id
_entity.type
_entity.pdbx_description
1 polymer ?
#
loop_
_entity_poly.entity_id
_entity_poly.type
_entity_poly.pdbx_seq_one_letter_code
_entity_poly.pdbx_strand_id
1 'polypeptide(L)'
;MATQKKSPLKWFVLFFIGGPMLLMLCTALLIGSFFWVSPEVRALRNTVIENSSGRVEKQLELSVGRGTFAVARCVSPFIRELPEPARIALESARGVQVSIMKTKGPVRSAKILESAKKLMQSKGWEQMAGVMQSDCTVAVFVPHNLKSGDLAEACVLVVNEGQVVTVYGKSDLRPLVNFAMERAMRKWPEIAMK
;
A
#
# COMPACT_ATOMS: atom_id res chain seq x y z
N MET A 1 -39.14 25.43 -40.93
CA MET A 1 -38.89 24.67 -39.68
C MET A 1 -38.48 23.25 -40.04
N ALA A 2 -37.18 22.95 -40.07
CA ALA A 2 -36.68 21.61 -40.40
C ALA A 2 -36.55 20.78 -39.12
N THR A 3 -37.42 19.78 -38.96
CA THR A 3 -37.41 18.83 -37.85
C THR A 3 -36.23 17.86 -38.00
N GLN A 4 -35.20 18.06 -37.18
CA GLN A 4 -34.02 17.21 -37.07
C GLN A 4 -34.41 15.84 -36.50
N LYS A 5 -34.71 14.88 -37.38
CA LYS A 5 -35.05 13.49 -37.05
C LYS A 5 -33.80 12.79 -36.49
N LYS A 6 -33.59 12.87 -35.16
CA LYS A 6 -32.50 12.16 -34.47
C LYS A 6 -32.74 10.65 -34.65
N SER A 7 -31.83 9.98 -35.36
CA SER A 7 -32.00 8.58 -35.72
C SER A 7 -31.90 7.67 -34.48
N PRO A 8 -32.90 6.80 -34.21
CA PRO A 8 -32.91 5.90 -33.05
C PRO A 8 -31.75 4.88 -33.10
N LEU A 9 -31.19 4.67 -34.29
CA LEU A 9 -30.02 3.82 -34.53
C LEU A 9 -28.78 4.31 -33.76
N LYS A 10 -28.58 5.63 -33.60
CA LYS A 10 -27.45 6.17 -32.83
C LYS A 10 -27.57 5.84 -31.34
N TRP A 11 -28.80 5.77 -30.80
CA TRP A 11 -29.04 5.45 -29.39
C TRP A 11 -28.87 3.95 -29.12
N PHE A 12 -29.34 3.10 -30.03
CA PHE A 12 -29.10 1.66 -29.96
C PHE A 12 -27.62 1.29 -30.06
N VAL A 13 -26.88 1.91 -31.00
CA VAL A 13 -25.43 1.70 -31.14
C VAL A 13 -24.66 2.20 -29.91
N LEU A 14 -25.04 3.36 -29.36
CA LEU A 14 -24.40 3.88 -28.14
C LEU A 14 -24.62 2.95 -26.94
N PHE A 15 -25.79 2.32 -26.84
CA PHE A 15 -26.12 1.44 -25.73
C PHE A 15 -25.51 0.03 -25.88
N PHE A 16 -25.62 -0.58 -27.07
CA PHE A 16 -25.15 -1.95 -27.32
C PHE A 16 -23.64 -2.06 -27.57
N ILE A 17 -23.01 -1.02 -28.11
CA ILE A 17 -21.55 -1.02 -28.37
C ILE A 17 -20.82 -0.19 -27.32
N GLY A 18 -21.34 1.00 -27.00
CA GLY A 18 -20.73 1.89 -26.00
C GLY A 18 -20.80 1.32 -24.58
N GLY A 19 -21.90 0.65 -24.20
CA GLY A 19 -22.06 0.00 -22.89
C GLY A 19 -20.97 -1.04 -22.59
N PRO A 20 -20.82 -2.11 -23.39
CA PRO A 20 -19.80 -3.13 -23.15
C PRO A 20 -18.36 -2.60 -23.35
N MET A 21 -18.14 -1.65 -24.27
CA MET A 21 -16.81 -1.05 -24.45
C MET A 21 -16.40 -0.19 -23.24
N LEU A 22 -17.35 0.56 -22.65
CA LEU A 22 -17.13 1.28 -21.40
C LEU A 22 -16.91 0.32 -20.23
N LEU A 23 -17.67 -0.77 -20.17
CA LEU A 23 -17.51 -1.81 -19.15
C LEU A 23 -16.14 -2.48 -19.24
N MET A 24 -15.68 -2.81 -20.45
CA MET A 24 -14.35 -3.36 -20.70
C MET A 24 -13.23 -2.36 -20.38
N LEU A 25 -13.44 -1.07 -20.66
CA LEU A 25 -12.50 -0.01 -20.28
C LEU A 25 -12.46 0.16 -18.75
N CYS A 26 -13.60 0.12 -18.07
CA CYS A 26 -13.67 0.16 -16.62
C CYS A 26 -12.99 -1.05 -15.98
N THR A 27 -13.18 -2.27 -16.50
CA THR A 27 -12.48 -3.45 -15.98
C THR A 27 -10.98 -3.40 -16.26
N ALA A 28 -10.56 -2.94 -17.43
CA ALA A 28 -9.14 -2.74 -17.74
C ALA A 28 -8.50 -1.68 -16.83
N LEU A 29 -9.18 -0.58 -16.55
CA LEU A 29 -8.74 0.45 -15.62
C LEU A 29 -8.72 -0.07 -14.17
N LEU A 30 -9.69 -0.89 -13.78
CA LEU A 30 -9.72 -1.53 -12.46
C LEU A 30 -8.57 -2.52 -12.28
N ILE A 31 -8.28 -3.34 -13.29
CA ILE A 31 -7.15 -4.28 -13.30
C ILE A 31 -5.82 -3.51 -13.34
N GLY A 32 -5.71 -2.47 -14.14
CA GLY A 32 -4.51 -1.61 -14.20
C GLY A 32 -4.24 -0.89 -12.87
N SER A 33 -5.29 -0.44 -12.19
CA SER A 33 -5.23 0.12 -10.83
C SER A 33 -4.89 -0.93 -9.77
N PHE A 34 -5.32 -2.18 -9.99
CA PHE A 34 -4.99 -3.35 -9.16
C PHE A 34 -3.48 -3.62 -9.09
N PHE A 35 -2.78 -3.38 -10.19
CA PHE A 35 -1.33 -3.58 -10.34
C PHE A 35 -0.52 -2.29 -10.25
N TRP A 36 -1.13 -1.17 -9.82
CA TRP A 36 -0.42 0.10 -9.69
C TRP A 36 0.56 0.04 -8.51
N VAL A 37 1.77 -0.42 -8.80
CA VAL A 37 2.93 -0.41 -7.92
C VAL A 37 3.29 1.03 -7.61
N SER A 38 3.39 1.37 -6.32
CA SER A 38 3.73 2.74 -5.90
C SER A 38 5.12 3.13 -6.43
N PRO A 39 5.28 4.29 -7.09
CA PRO A 39 6.56 4.74 -7.63
C PRO A 39 7.66 4.92 -6.57
N GLU A 40 7.28 5.09 -5.30
CA GLU A 40 8.17 5.21 -4.13
C GLU A 40 8.90 3.90 -3.84
N VAL A 41 8.18 2.76 -3.90
CA VAL A 41 8.78 1.43 -3.67
C VAL A 41 9.70 1.05 -4.82
N ARG A 42 9.37 1.45 -6.06
CA ARG A 42 10.29 1.29 -7.21
C ARG A 42 11.56 2.11 -7.02
N ALA A 43 11.45 3.34 -6.54
CA ALA A 43 12.61 4.20 -6.31
C ALA A 43 13.51 3.62 -5.21
N LEU A 44 12.92 3.22 -4.07
CA LEU A 44 13.67 2.62 -2.97
C LEU A 44 14.34 1.30 -3.39
N ARG A 45 13.64 0.48 -4.18
CA ARG A 45 14.19 -0.74 -4.78
C ARG A 45 15.38 -0.45 -5.69
N ASN A 46 15.27 0.53 -6.58
CA ASN A 46 16.35 0.88 -7.50
C ASN A 46 17.59 1.35 -6.75
N THR A 47 17.42 2.13 -5.67
CA THR A 47 18.54 2.55 -4.82
C THR A 47 19.18 1.39 -4.07
N VAL A 48 18.41 0.40 -3.62
CA VAL A 48 18.97 -0.83 -3.00
C VAL A 48 19.77 -1.65 -4.02
N ILE A 49 19.25 -1.80 -5.25
CA ILE A 49 19.92 -2.54 -6.33
C ILE A 49 21.21 -1.84 -6.75
N GLU A 50 21.18 -0.53 -6.95
CA GLU A 50 22.35 0.27 -7.35
C GLU A 50 23.47 0.28 -6.30
N ASN A 51 23.13 0.17 -5.02
CA ASN A 51 24.10 0.17 -3.92
C ASN A 51 24.53 -1.23 -3.47
N SER A 52 23.95 -2.29 -4.03
CA SER A 52 24.39 -3.66 -3.80
C SER A 52 25.46 -4.07 -4.81
N SER A 53 26.68 -4.32 -4.34
CA SER A 53 27.84 -4.69 -5.17
C SER A 53 27.85 -6.17 -5.62
N GLY A 54 26.71 -6.86 -5.62
CA GLY A 54 26.59 -8.29 -5.94
C GLY A 54 25.28 -8.67 -6.62
N ARG A 55 25.18 -9.89 -7.17
CA ARG A 55 23.95 -10.41 -7.79
C ARG A 55 22.82 -10.46 -6.76
N VAL A 56 21.86 -9.54 -6.87
CA VAL A 56 20.62 -9.55 -6.09
C VAL A 56 19.68 -10.59 -6.67
N GLU A 57 19.45 -11.66 -5.93
CA GLU A 57 18.43 -12.65 -6.27
C GLU A 57 17.11 -12.25 -5.59
N LYS A 58 16.20 -11.72 -6.40
CA LYS A 58 14.86 -11.32 -5.98
C LYS A 58 14.05 -12.57 -5.67
N GLN A 59 13.76 -12.81 -4.38
CA GLN A 59 13.08 -14.04 -3.96
C GLN A 59 11.57 -13.89 -3.90
N LEU A 60 11.07 -12.72 -3.49
CA LEU A 60 9.63 -12.50 -3.37
C LEU A 60 9.31 -11.02 -3.60
N GLU A 61 8.37 -10.74 -4.50
CA GLU A 61 7.68 -9.44 -4.57
C GLU A 61 6.19 -9.71 -4.52
N LEU A 62 5.58 -9.33 -3.39
CA LEU A 62 4.15 -9.44 -3.17
C LEU A 62 3.58 -8.02 -3.12
N SER A 63 2.87 -7.64 -4.18
CA SER A 63 2.15 -6.37 -4.25
C SER A 63 0.66 -6.63 -4.13
N VAL A 64 0.09 -6.25 -2.99
CA VAL A 64 -1.34 -6.35 -2.71
C VAL A 64 -1.89 -4.93 -2.79
N GLY A 65 -2.35 -4.55 -3.99
CA GLY A 65 -2.83 -3.21 -4.30
C GLY A 65 -4.23 -2.89 -3.77
N ARG A 66 -4.73 -1.70 -4.09
CA ARG A 66 -6.09 -1.26 -3.69
C ARG A 66 -7.17 -2.22 -4.17
N GLY A 67 -6.96 -2.81 -5.34
CA GLY A 67 -7.92 -3.71 -5.95
C GLY A 67 -8.06 -5.06 -5.24
N THR A 68 -6.97 -5.72 -4.82
CA THR A 68 -7.05 -6.99 -4.06
C THR A 68 -7.80 -6.76 -2.75
N PHE A 69 -7.49 -5.68 -2.06
CA PHE A 69 -8.21 -5.28 -0.85
C PHE A 69 -9.67 -4.88 -1.13
N ALA A 70 -9.98 -4.31 -2.30
CA ALA A 70 -11.37 -4.01 -2.67
C ALA A 70 -12.19 -5.29 -2.88
N VAL A 71 -11.63 -6.28 -3.61
CA VAL A 71 -12.27 -7.59 -3.77
C VAL A 71 -12.45 -8.29 -2.43
N ALA A 72 -11.42 -8.29 -1.59
CA ALA A 72 -11.50 -8.88 -0.26
C ALA A 72 -12.59 -8.22 0.61
N ARG A 73 -12.79 -6.90 0.51
CA ARG A 73 -13.89 -6.19 1.17
C ARG A 73 -15.26 -6.50 0.60
N CYS A 74 -15.38 -6.71 -0.71
CA CYS A 74 -16.65 -7.09 -1.31
C CYS A 74 -17.08 -8.50 -0.89
N VAL A 75 -16.12 -9.40 -0.66
CA VAL A 75 -16.37 -10.80 -0.28
C VAL A 75 -16.49 -10.95 1.25
N SER A 76 -15.90 -10.07 2.05
CA SER A 76 -15.90 -10.19 3.53
C SER A 76 -17.29 -10.29 4.17
N PRO A 77 -18.36 -9.63 3.70
CA PRO A 77 -19.70 -9.79 4.29
C PRO A 77 -20.31 -11.17 4.07
N PHE A 78 -19.84 -11.90 3.06
CA PHE A 78 -20.30 -13.25 2.75
C PHE A 78 -19.59 -14.32 3.59
N ILE A 79 -18.50 -13.96 4.28
CA ILE A 79 -17.74 -14.85 5.15
C ILE A 79 -18.20 -14.65 6.59
N ARG A 80 -19.13 -15.51 7.05
CA ARG A 80 -19.72 -15.44 8.40
C ARG A 80 -18.73 -15.65 9.54
N GLU A 81 -17.61 -16.32 9.28
CA GLU A 81 -16.62 -16.69 10.31
C GLU A 81 -15.52 -15.65 10.52
N LEU A 82 -15.54 -14.52 9.80
CA LEU A 82 -14.47 -13.54 9.92
C LEU A 82 -14.59 -12.76 11.24
N PRO A 83 -13.57 -12.83 12.13
CA PRO A 83 -13.62 -12.11 13.39
C PRO A 83 -13.70 -10.59 13.17
N GLU A 84 -14.45 -9.89 14.03
CA GLU A 84 -14.62 -8.43 13.98
C GLU A 84 -13.29 -7.65 13.79
N PRO A 85 -12.21 -7.95 14.55
CA PRO A 85 -10.94 -7.25 14.38
C PRO A 85 -10.31 -7.47 12.99
N ALA A 86 -10.48 -8.67 12.42
CA ALA A 86 -9.94 -9.00 11.09
C ALA A 86 -10.70 -8.26 9.99
N ARG A 87 -12.02 -8.11 10.12
CA ARG A 87 -12.84 -7.31 9.21
C ARG A 87 -12.41 -5.84 9.22
N ILE A 88 -12.21 -5.28 10.41
CA ILE A 88 -11.82 -3.87 10.59
C ILE A 88 -10.40 -3.61 10.07
N ALA A 89 -9.48 -4.56 10.27
CA ALA A 89 -8.15 -4.51 9.69
C ALA A 89 -8.20 -4.51 8.15
N LEU A 90 -9.05 -5.35 7.56
CA LEU A 90 -9.26 -5.40 6.11
C LEU A 90 -9.91 -4.11 5.57
N GLU A 91 -10.87 -3.56 6.30
CA GLU A 91 -11.48 -2.26 5.99
C GLU A 91 -10.45 -1.13 6.03
N SER A 92 -9.46 -1.22 6.90
CA SER A 92 -8.40 -0.23 7.05
C SER A 92 -7.33 -0.35 5.96
N ALA A 93 -6.87 -1.57 5.62
CA ALA A 93 -5.72 -1.78 4.74
C ALA A 93 -5.99 -1.44 3.27
N ARG A 94 -5.47 -0.32 2.76
CA ARG A 94 -5.67 0.11 1.35
C ARG A 94 -4.66 -0.47 0.39
N GLY A 95 -3.52 -0.94 0.86
CA GLY A 95 -2.51 -1.55 0.02
C GLY A 95 -1.27 -1.91 0.83
N VAL A 96 -0.62 -3.00 0.47
CA VAL A 96 0.64 -3.44 1.06
C VAL A 96 1.52 -3.96 -0.05
N GLN A 97 2.77 -3.52 -0.07
CA GLN A 97 3.80 -4.04 -0.94
C GLN A 97 4.95 -4.56 -0.08
N VAL A 98 5.33 -5.82 -0.29
CA VAL A 98 6.46 -6.47 0.38
C VAL A 98 7.45 -6.91 -0.69
N SER A 99 8.70 -6.52 -0.52
CA SER A 99 9.82 -6.97 -1.34
C SER A 99 10.86 -7.61 -0.45
N ILE A 100 11.18 -8.89 -0.73
CA ILE A 100 12.24 -9.64 -0.06
C ILE A 100 13.31 -9.95 -1.10
N MET A 101 14.51 -9.44 -0.84
CA MET A 101 15.68 -9.60 -1.68
C MET A 101 16.75 -10.36 -0.89
N LYS A 102 17.39 -11.35 -1.52
CA LYS A 102 18.61 -11.95 -0.99
C LYS A 102 19.83 -11.35 -1.68
N THR A 103 20.83 -10.99 -0.89
CA THR A 103 22.10 -10.46 -1.37
C THR A 103 23.18 -11.51 -1.11
N LYS A 104 23.89 -11.93 -2.17
CA LYS A 104 25.07 -12.79 -2.01
C LYS A 104 26.29 -11.90 -1.73
N GLY A 105 26.83 -11.96 -0.50
CA GLY A 105 28.04 -11.23 -0.08
C GLY A 105 27.81 -10.25 1.09
N PRO A 106 28.88 -9.65 1.64
CA PRO A 106 28.79 -8.74 2.78
C PRO A 106 28.00 -7.48 2.44
N VAL A 107 26.95 -7.22 3.23
CA VAL A 107 26.05 -6.08 3.04
C VAL A 107 26.56 -4.91 3.88
N ARG A 108 26.82 -3.77 3.24
CA ARG A 108 27.15 -2.52 3.96
C ARG A 108 25.87 -1.86 4.46
N SER A 109 25.24 -2.45 5.48
CA SER A 109 23.93 -2.04 6.02
C SER A 109 23.84 -0.55 6.33
N ALA A 110 24.89 0.03 6.91
CA ALA A 110 24.96 1.46 7.21
C ALA A 110 24.88 2.35 5.94
N LYS A 111 25.57 1.96 4.86
CA LYS A 111 25.56 2.72 3.59
C LYS A 111 24.22 2.60 2.88
N ILE A 112 23.60 1.42 2.91
CA ILE A 112 22.25 1.20 2.34
C ILE A 112 21.23 2.05 3.11
N LEU A 113 21.30 2.05 4.44
CA LEU A 113 20.40 2.85 5.26
C LEU A 113 20.58 4.35 4.99
N GLU A 114 21.82 4.84 4.91
CA GLU A 114 22.08 6.26 4.65
C GLU A 114 21.57 6.70 3.27
N SER A 115 21.82 5.89 2.23
CA SER A 115 21.30 6.14 0.88
C SER A 115 19.77 6.10 0.84
N ALA A 116 19.15 5.11 1.50
CA ALA A 116 17.70 5.00 1.62
C ALA A 116 17.11 6.21 2.34
N LYS A 117 17.73 6.65 3.45
CA LYS A 117 17.31 7.82 4.19
C LYS A 117 17.36 9.08 3.34
N LYS A 118 18.46 9.33 2.61
CA LYS A 118 18.59 10.51 1.73
C LYS A 118 17.54 10.49 0.61
N LEU A 119 17.28 9.34 0.01
CA LEU A 119 16.24 9.18 -1.02
C LEU A 119 14.84 9.45 -0.46
N MET A 120 14.53 8.91 0.72
CA MET A 120 13.21 9.09 1.33
C MET A 120 13.03 10.56 1.74
N GLN A 121 14.04 11.19 2.32
CA GLN A 121 14.02 12.62 2.65
C GLN A 121 13.81 13.52 1.42
N SER A 122 14.48 13.23 0.29
CA SER A 122 14.28 14.00 -0.94
C SER A 122 12.87 13.85 -1.52
N LYS A 123 12.14 12.80 -1.14
CA LYS A 123 10.74 12.56 -1.49
C LYS A 123 9.75 13.07 -0.45
N GLY A 124 10.20 13.81 0.57
CA GLY A 124 9.35 14.34 1.63
C GLY A 124 8.93 13.30 2.68
N TRP A 125 9.73 12.23 2.85
CA TRP A 125 9.56 11.24 3.91
C TRP A 125 10.58 11.44 5.02
N GLU A 126 10.16 11.21 6.25
CA GLU A 126 10.97 11.35 7.44
C GLU A 126 11.10 10.00 8.16
N GLN A 127 12.28 9.76 8.73
CA GLN A 127 12.54 8.56 9.50
C GLN A 127 11.98 8.73 10.91
N MET A 128 10.92 8.00 11.25
CA MET A 128 10.36 8.01 12.61
C MET A 128 11.13 7.11 13.57
N ALA A 129 11.60 5.96 13.10
CA ALA A 129 12.34 5.01 13.91
C ALA A 129 13.53 4.44 13.16
N GLY A 130 14.62 4.19 13.88
CA GLY A 130 15.82 3.58 13.37
C GLY A 130 16.48 2.73 14.43
N VAL A 131 16.68 1.45 14.16
CA VAL A 131 17.45 0.55 15.00
C VAL A 131 18.61 0.04 14.16
N MET A 132 19.83 0.21 14.65
CA MET A 132 21.03 -0.29 14.00
C MET A 132 21.79 -1.14 15.00
N GLN A 133 21.84 -2.44 14.74
CA GLN A 133 22.63 -3.44 15.45
C GLN A 133 23.65 -4.02 14.46
N SER A 134 24.72 -4.62 14.98
CA SER A 134 25.85 -5.15 14.18
C SER A 134 25.40 -5.91 12.93
N ASP A 135 24.34 -6.70 13.07
CA ASP A 135 23.93 -7.67 12.04
C ASP A 135 22.52 -7.37 11.49
N CYS A 136 21.78 -6.44 12.12
CA CYS A 136 20.41 -6.10 11.75
C CYS A 136 20.15 -4.59 11.84
N THR A 137 19.62 -4.02 10.76
CA THR A 137 19.27 -2.61 10.64
C THR A 137 17.82 -2.47 10.23
N VAL A 138 17.03 -1.71 11.00
CA VAL A 138 15.61 -1.44 10.74
C VAL A 138 15.40 0.07 10.66
N ALA A 139 14.65 0.53 9.67
CA ALA A 139 14.20 1.90 9.58
C ALA A 139 12.74 1.99 9.19
N VAL A 140 12.02 2.90 9.84
CA VAL A 140 10.61 3.20 9.57
C VAL A 140 10.52 4.63 9.07
N PHE A 141 9.97 4.80 7.88
CA PHE A 141 9.75 6.08 7.23
C PHE A 141 8.27 6.38 7.11
N VAL A 142 7.89 7.63 7.31
CA VAL A 142 6.52 8.15 7.11
C VAL A 142 6.58 9.45 6.30
N PRO A 143 5.55 9.82 5.53
CA PRO A 143 5.54 11.08 4.82
C PRO A 143 5.40 12.26 5.80
N HIS A 144 6.13 13.35 5.56
CA HIS A 144 6.17 14.54 6.42
C HIS A 144 4.83 15.28 6.47
N ASN A 145 4.02 15.19 5.41
CA ASN A 145 2.73 15.88 5.27
C ASN A 145 1.54 14.90 5.35
N LEU A 146 1.36 14.25 6.49
CA LEU A 146 0.10 13.55 6.78
C LEU A 146 -0.95 14.59 7.18
N LYS A 147 -1.85 14.96 6.26
CA LYS A 147 -3.01 15.80 6.64
C LYS A 147 -3.98 14.93 7.44
N SER A 148 -4.65 15.53 8.43
CA SER A 148 -5.77 14.86 9.12
C SER A 148 -6.80 14.36 8.12
N GLY A 149 -6.95 13.04 8.01
CA GLY A 149 -7.85 12.37 7.06
C GLY A 149 -7.16 11.69 5.87
N ASP A 150 -5.86 11.94 5.66
CA ASP A 150 -5.08 11.18 4.69
C ASP A 150 -4.81 9.75 5.19
N LEU A 151 -4.66 8.85 4.24
CA LEU A 151 -4.30 7.47 4.52
C LEU A 151 -2.91 7.45 5.18
N ALA A 152 -2.79 6.74 6.30
CA ALA A 152 -1.51 6.50 6.93
C ALA A 152 -0.65 5.66 5.99
N GLU A 153 0.51 6.20 5.66
CA GLU A 153 1.51 5.54 4.84
C GLU A 153 2.77 5.32 5.66
N ALA A 154 3.33 4.12 5.57
CA ALA A 154 4.58 3.77 6.22
C ALA A 154 5.42 2.90 5.29
N CYS A 155 6.72 3.14 5.32
CA CYS A 155 7.69 2.27 4.66
C CYS A 155 8.68 1.76 5.72
N VAL A 156 8.83 0.45 5.80
CA VAL A 156 9.77 -0.22 6.69
C VAL A 156 10.85 -0.86 5.83
N LEU A 157 12.10 -0.55 6.14
CA LEU A 157 13.28 -1.17 5.58
C LEU A 157 13.96 -2.00 6.66
N VAL A 158 14.20 -3.27 6.39
CA VAL A 158 14.97 -4.18 7.24
C VAL A 158 16.12 -4.72 6.41
N VAL A 159 17.33 -4.59 6.93
CA VAL A 159 18.55 -5.14 6.35
C VAL A 159 19.16 -6.07 7.40
N ASN A 160 19.23 -7.35 7.09
CA ASN A 160 19.86 -8.39 7.91
C ASN A 160 20.89 -9.12 7.03
N GLU A 161 21.91 -9.75 7.61
CA GLU A 161 22.99 -10.40 6.87
C GLU A 161 22.50 -11.24 5.66
N GLY A 162 22.73 -10.72 4.45
CA GLY A 162 22.33 -11.39 3.21
C GLY A 162 20.87 -11.22 2.79
N GLN A 163 20.06 -10.43 3.50
CA GLN A 163 18.64 -10.20 3.23
C GLN A 163 18.24 -8.73 3.37
N VAL A 164 17.50 -8.22 2.39
CA VAL A 164 16.87 -6.90 2.45
C VAL A 164 15.37 -7.10 2.29
N VAL A 165 14.62 -6.64 3.30
CA VAL A 165 13.16 -6.66 3.30
C VAL A 165 12.67 -5.22 3.30
N THR A 166 11.86 -4.88 2.31
CA THR A 166 11.19 -3.59 2.23
C THR A 166 9.69 -3.82 2.25
N VAL A 167 9.02 -3.20 3.21
CA VAL A 167 7.56 -3.20 3.33
C VAL A 167 7.08 -1.78 3.12
N TYR A 168 6.08 -1.60 2.29
CA TYR A 168 5.32 -0.37 2.17
C TYR A 168 3.86 -0.68 2.43
N GLY A 169 3.22 0.11 3.29
CA GLY A 169 1.82 -0.06 3.64
C GLY A 169 1.09 1.26 3.53
N LYS A 170 -0.16 1.19 3.06
CA LYS A 170 -1.11 2.29 3.05
C LYS A 170 -2.40 1.84 3.72
N SER A 171 -2.84 2.56 4.74
CA SER A 171 -3.99 2.19 5.55
C SER A 171 -4.82 3.39 5.94
N ASP A 172 -6.13 3.23 5.99
CA ASP A 172 -7.05 4.16 6.63
C ASP A 172 -7.13 3.78 8.11
N LEU A 173 -6.57 4.60 9.01
CA LEU A 173 -6.54 4.26 10.43
C LEU A 173 -7.87 4.54 11.15
N ARG A 174 -8.80 5.29 10.53
CA ARG A 174 -10.07 5.68 11.17
C ARG A 174 -10.88 4.47 11.68
N PRO A 175 -11.08 3.38 10.91
CA PRO A 175 -11.83 2.22 11.38
C PRO A 175 -11.13 1.53 12.56
N LEU A 176 -9.80 1.41 12.52
CA LEU A 176 -8.98 0.83 13.59
C LEU A 176 -9.02 1.67 14.88
N VAL A 177 -8.90 2.99 14.76
CA VAL A 177 -8.96 3.91 15.91
C VAL A 177 -10.34 3.90 16.53
N ASN A 178 -11.40 4.00 15.73
CA ASN A 178 -12.78 3.93 16.23
C ASN A 178 -13.02 2.63 16.98
N PHE A 179 -12.60 1.50 16.41
CA PHE A 179 -12.72 0.20 17.07
C PHE A 179 -11.93 0.10 18.37
N ALA A 180 -10.70 0.61 18.38
CA ALA A 180 -9.85 0.64 19.57
C ALA A 180 -10.47 1.52 20.66
N MET A 181 -11.02 2.69 20.31
CA MET A 181 -11.70 3.59 21.25
C MET A 181 -12.97 2.96 21.80
N GLU A 182 -13.83 2.36 20.96
CA GLU A 182 -15.03 1.65 21.41
C GLU A 182 -14.68 0.50 22.36
N ARG A 183 -13.60 -0.23 22.09
CA ARG A 183 -13.12 -1.31 22.94
C ARG A 183 -12.52 -0.79 24.25
N ALA A 184 -11.79 0.31 24.20
CA ALA A 184 -11.23 0.97 25.37
C ALA A 184 -12.32 1.53 26.28
N MET A 185 -13.32 2.22 25.73
CA MET A 185 -14.46 2.77 26.48
C MET A 185 -15.29 1.65 27.14
N ARG A 186 -15.50 0.54 26.45
CA ARG A 186 -16.16 -0.64 27.06
C ARG A 186 -15.37 -1.25 28.22
N LYS A 187 -14.04 -1.21 28.14
CA LYS A 187 -13.16 -1.84 29.13
C LYS A 187 -12.81 -0.92 30.31
N TRP A 188 -12.80 0.40 30.09
CA TRP A 188 -12.45 1.43 31.06
C TRP A 188 -13.38 2.65 30.93
N PRO A 189 -14.61 2.57 31.47
CA PRO A 189 -15.60 3.65 31.36
C PRO A 189 -15.18 4.95 32.06
N GLU A 190 -14.24 4.88 33.00
CA GLU A 190 -13.73 6.04 33.76
C GLU A 190 -12.99 7.07 32.89
N ILE A 191 -12.49 6.67 31.72
CA ILE A 191 -11.77 7.54 30.79
C ILE A 191 -12.73 8.48 30.04
N ALA A 192 -14.02 8.15 29.96
CA ALA A 192 -15.03 8.95 29.26
C ALA A 192 -15.60 10.13 30.09
N MET A 193 -15.28 10.22 31.39
CA MET A 193 -15.81 11.24 32.30
C MET A 193 -14.83 12.40 32.58
N LYS A 194 -13.81 12.61 31.74
CA LYS A 194 -12.90 13.75 31.84
C LYS A 194 -12.88 14.60 30.59
#